data_AF-A0A883EM89-F1
#
_entry.id   AF-A0A883EM89-F1
#
_cell.length_a   1.000
_cell.length_b   1.000
_cell.length_c   1.000
_cell.angle_alpha   90.00
_cell.angle_beta   90.00
_cell.angle_gamma   90.00
#
_symmetry.space_group_name_H-M   'P 1'
#
loop_
_entity.id
_entity.type
_entity.pdbx_description
1 polymer ?
#
loop_
_entity_poly.entity_id
_entity_poly.type
_entity_poly.pdbx_seq_one_letter_code
_entity_poly.pdbx_strand_id
1 'polypeptide(L)'
;MVTVLSVGGSIVAPDKPDFDFLDKFSKAVRGWLSQDSSRKLIMVIGGGAPAREYQNSYRTVCDLCKKNINNDEADWIGIMATRLNAQLVKAVFSDLCPNPVVYDPTAVDMFGGQILVAAGWKPGFSTDNDAVLLAERFSGQLVVNLSNIAKVYTDDPKKNPEAKPIDKISWEGFIKIVGTEWVPGKNTPFDPIASQRAQKAGIRVICAAGKDIENLENILNGKDFKGTVIG
;
A
#
# COMPACT_ATOMS: atom_id res chain seq x y z
N MET A 1 7.96 0.93 -18.63
CA MET A 1 6.60 0.95 -18.03
C MET A 1 6.74 1.00 -16.51
N VAL A 2 6.03 1.90 -15.83
CA VAL A 2 6.07 2.04 -14.36
C VAL A 2 4.81 1.43 -13.75
N THR A 3 4.99 0.44 -12.89
CA THR A 3 3.92 -0.13 -12.06
C THR A 3 4.14 0.27 -10.61
N VAL A 4 3.08 0.63 -9.90
CA VAL A 4 3.16 0.94 -8.46
C VAL A 4 2.46 -0.15 -7.67
N LEU A 5 3.11 -0.66 -6.64
CA LEU A 5 2.54 -1.57 -5.65
C LEU A 5 2.36 -0.81 -4.33
N SER A 6 1.12 -0.70 -3.84
CA SER A 6 0.87 -0.39 -2.43
C SER A 6 0.93 -1.73 -1.69
N VAL A 7 1.99 -1.97 -0.94
CA VAL A 7 2.24 -3.25 -0.25
C VAL A 7 1.85 -3.08 1.21
N GLY A 8 0.71 -3.65 1.59
CA GLY A 8 0.19 -3.55 2.94
C GLY A 8 1.20 -4.03 3.99
N GLY A 9 1.38 -3.27 5.07
CA GLY A 9 2.30 -3.70 6.11
C GLY A 9 1.85 -4.99 6.81
N SER A 10 0.56 -5.33 6.76
CA SER A 10 0.01 -6.57 7.32
C SER A 10 0.41 -7.83 6.55
N ILE A 11 0.89 -7.72 5.32
CA ILE A 11 1.46 -8.85 4.59
C ILE A 11 2.99 -8.93 4.74
N VAL A 12 3.65 -7.78 4.98
CA VAL A 12 5.11 -7.71 5.24
C VAL A 12 5.45 -8.10 6.68
N ALA A 13 4.71 -7.57 7.65
CA ALA A 13 4.88 -7.80 9.08
C ALA A 13 3.49 -7.93 9.75
N PRO A 14 2.81 -9.08 9.59
CA PRO A 14 1.51 -9.36 10.24
C PRO A 14 1.57 -9.40 11.77
N ASP A 15 2.76 -9.68 12.31
CA ASP A 15 3.12 -9.69 13.75
C ASP A 15 4.62 -9.33 13.79
N LYS A 16 5.45 -10.28 13.35
CA LYS A 16 6.85 -10.08 12.95
C LYS A 16 7.00 -10.10 11.42
N PRO A 17 8.17 -9.70 10.86
CA PRO A 17 8.43 -9.84 9.43
C PRO A 17 8.16 -11.27 8.92
N ASP A 18 7.38 -11.38 7.86
CA ASP A 18 6.98 -12.64 7.24
C ASP A 18 8.02 -13.08 6.21
N PHE A 19 8.97 -13.90 6.64
CA PHE A 19 10.05 -14.41 5.79
C PHE A 19 9.54 -15.14 4.55
N ASP A 20 8.54 -16.01 4.69
CA ASP A 20 8.03 -16.81 3.58
C ASP A 20 7.39 -15.93 2.51
N PHE A 21 6.66 -14.90 2.93
CA PHE A 21 6.13 -13.90 2.00
C PHE A 21 7.26 -13.14 1.31
N LEU A 22 8.23 -12.60 2.07
CA LEU A 22 9.33 -11.80 1.53
C LEU A 22 10.20 -12.57 0.52
N ASP A 23 10.51 -13.84 0.80
CA ASP A 23 11.27 -14.71 -0.10
C ASP A 23 10.53 -14.94 -1.42
N LYS A 24 9.25 -15.35 -1.34
CA LYS A 24 8.44 -15.63 -2.54
C LYS A 24 8.16 -14.36 -3.34
N PHE A 25 7.81 -13.27 -2.66
CA PHE A 25 7.58 -11.97 -3.28
C PHE A 25 8.85 -11.45 -3.99
N SER A 26 10.01 -11.57 -3.35
CA SER A 26 11.30 -11.18 -3.95
C SER A 26 11.59 -11.98 -5.22
N LYS A 27 11.41 -13.30 -5.19
CA LYS A 27 11.62 -14.17 -6.35
C LYS A 27 10.68 -13.81 -7.51
N ALA A 28 9.40 -13.62 -7.24
CA ALA A 28 8.41 -13.26 -8.26
C ALA A 28 8.69 -11.88 -8.89
N VAL A 29 8.97 -10.86 -8.07
CA VAL A 29 9.32 -9.52 -8.55
C VAL A 29 10.59 -9.55 -9.39
N ARG A 30 11.64 -10.24 -8.93
CA ARG A 30 12.90 -10.40 -9.69
C ARG A 30 12.68 -11.11 -11.01
N GLY A 31 11.92 -12.21 -10.98
CA GLY A 31 11.57 -12.98 -12.18
C GLY A 31 10.79 -12.15 -13.19
N TRP A 32 9.85 -11.31 -12.74
CA TRP A 32 9.11 -10.39 -13.61
C TRP A 32 9.99 -9.28 -14.18
N LEU A 33 10.86 -8.66 -13.37
CA LEU A 33 11.76 -7.60 -13.82
C LEU A 33 12.83 -8.10 -14.79
N SER A 34 13.31 -9.33 -14.64
CA SER A 34 14.37 -9.89 -15.51
C SER A 34 13.89 -10.18 -16.94
N GLN A 35 12.58 -10.27 -17.18
CA GLN A 35 12.05 -10.48 -18.53
C GLN A 35 12.13 -9.24 -19.42
N ASP A 36 12.23 -8.05 -18.83
CA ASP A 36 12.25 -6.79 -19.59
C ASP A 36 12.89 -5.67 -18.77
N SER A 37 14.08 -5.26 -19.21
CA SER A 37 14.87 -4.20 -18.59
C SER A 37 14.18 -2.82 -18.54
N SER A 38 13.12 -2.60 -19.32
CA SER A 38 12.33 -1.36 -19.31
C SER A 38 11.26 -1.33 -18.22
N ARG A 39 11.03 -2.46 -17.53
CA ARG A 39 10.10 -2.54 -16.39
C ARG A 39 10.69 -1.82 -15.19
N LYS A 40 9.86 -0.96 -14.60
CA LYS A 40 10.14 -0.19 -13.39
C LYS A 40 9.03 -0.47 -12.38
N LEU A 41 9.40 -0.69 -11.13
CA LEU A 41 8.49 -0.99 -10.04
C LEU A 41 8.69 -0.03 -8.88
N ILE A 42 7.62 0.64 -8.47
CA ILE A 42 7.60 1.42 -7.22
C ILE A 42 6.85 0.60 -6.17
N MET A 43 7.40 0.48 -4.97
CA MET A 43 6.75 -0.21 -3.85
C MET A 43 6.60 0.74 -2.67
N VAL A 44 5.37 0.99 -2.24
CA VAL A 44 5.07 1.76 -1.03
C VAL A 44 4.69 0.80 0.09
N ILE A 45 5.49 0.77 1.15
CA ILE A 45 5.39 -0.27 2.18
C ILE A 45 4.62 0.26 3.41
N GLY A 46 3.56 -0.44 3.79
CA GLY A 46 2.75 -0.11 4.96
C GLY A 46 3.36 -0.51 6.32
N GLY A 47 2.75 -0.04 7.41
CA GLY A 47 3.31 -0.18 8.77
C GLY A 47 2.98 -1.48 9.51
N GLY A 48 1.92 -2.20 9.13
CA GLY A 48 1.62 -3.55 9.64
C GLY A 48 1.26 -3.61 11.12
N ALA A 49 1.55 -4.76 11.76
CA ALA A 49 1.40 -4.90 13.20
C ALA A 49 2.26 -3.91 14.00
N PRO A 50 3.54 -3.63 13.64
CA PRO A 50 4.35 -2.65 14.36
C PRO A 50 3.69 -1.27 14.47
N ALA A 51 3.06 -0.76 13.39
CA ALA A 51 2.34 0.50 13.45
C ALA A 51 1.18 0.45 14.47
N ARG A 52 0.38 -0.62 14.42
CA ARG A 52 -0.81 -0.77 15.27
C ARG A 52 -0.42 -0.91 16.74
N GLU A 53 0.55 -1.75 17.05
CA GLU A 53 0.99 -2.03 18.41
C GLU A 53 1.57 -0.79 19.09
N TYR A 54 2.44 -0.06 18.38
CA TYR A 54 3.06 1.13 18.93
C TYR A 54 2.05 2.28 19.07
N GLN A 55 1.18 2.49 18.08
CA GLN A 55 0.12 3.49 18.19
C GLN A 55 -0.87 3.16 19.33
N ASN A 56 -1.23 1.90 19.51
CA ASN A 56 -2.11 1.48 20.61
C ASN A 56 -1.45 1.72 21.96
N SER A 57 -0.17 1.39 22.10
CA SER A 57 0.61 1.65 23.32
C SER A 57 0.64 3.14 23.66
N TYR A 58 0.85 4.00 22.66
CA TYR A 58 0.78 5.46 22.83
C TYR A 58 -0.59 5.92 23.35
N ARG A 59 -1.68 5.47 22.71
CA ARG A 59 -3.05 5.81 23.13
C ARG A 59 -3.33 5.34 24.56
N THR A 60 -2.99 4.10 24.89
CA THR A 60 -3.17 3.55 26.25
C THR A 60 -2.44 4.37 27.31
N VAL A 61 -1.20 4.79 27.04
CA VAL A 61 -0.44 5.64 27.99
C VAL A 61 -1.08 7.02 28.12
N CYS A 62 -1.51 7.65 27.02
CA CYS A 62 -2.23 8.92 27.05
C CYS A 62 -3.51 8.84 27.88
N ASP A 63 -4.31 7.79 27.69
CA ASP A 63 -5.55 7.55 28.42
C ASP A 63 -5.30 7.40 29.93
N LEU A 64 -4.29 6.59 30.31
CA LEU A 64 -3.88 6.42 31.71
C LEU A 64 -3.41 7.74 32.35
N CYS A 65 -2.72 8.58 31.58
CA CYS A 65 -2.26 9.89 32.04
C CYS A 65 -3.32 11.00 31.90
N LYS A 66 -4.55 10.71 31.46
CA LYS A 66 -5.61 11.69 31.17
C LYS A 66 -5.15 12.81 30.23
N LYS A 67 -4.27 12.50 29.28
CA LYS A 67 -3.79 13.43 28.26
C LYS A 67 -4.63 13.29 26.99
N ASN A 68 -4.92 14.41 26.34
CA ASN A 68 -5.51 14.38 25.01
C ASN A 68 -4.56 13.69 24.03
N ILE A 69 -5.10 12.79 23.20
CA ILE A 69 -4.36 12.11 22.14
C ILE A 69 -4.05 13.13 21.05
N ASN A 70 -2.78 13.23 20.67
CA ASN A 70 -2.37 13.98 19.49
C ASN A 70 -2.32 13.03 18.28
N ASN A 71 -3.17 13.28 17.28
CA ASN A 71 -3.23 12.44 16.08
C ASN A 71 -1.95 12.51 15.25
N ASP A 72 -1.26 13.66 15.23
CA ASP A 72 -0.01 13.80 14.47
C ASP A 72 1.10 12.95 15.09
N GLU A 73 1.15 12.86 16.42
CA GLU A 73 2.09 11.99 17.13
C GLU A 73 1.78 10.51 16.86
N ALA A 74 0.49 10.14 16.87
CA ALA A 74 0.08 8.79 16.50
C ALA A 74 0.46 8.46 15.05
N ASP A 75 0.29 9.40 14.11
CA ASP A 75 0.70 9.23 12.72
C ASP A 75 2.21 9.06 12.59
N TRP A 76 3.02 9.88 13.27
CA TRP A 76 4.47 9.73 13.26
C TRP A 76 4.92 8.35 13.73
N ILE A 77 4.31 7.82 14.79
CA ILE A 77 4.59 6.44 15.26
C ILE A 77 4.28 5.42 14.16
N GLY A 78 3.13 5.54 13.49
CA GLY A 78 2.75 4.67 12.38
C GLY A 78 3.71 4.79 11.18
N ILE A 79 4.11 6.02 10.85
CA ILE A 79 5.08 6.32 9.79
C ILE A 79 6.43 5.66 10.11
N MET A 80 6.93 5.74 11.33
CA MET A 80 8.21 5.11 11.69
C MET A 80 8.18 3.58 11.49
N ALA A 81 7.04 2.93 11.77
CA ALA A 81 6.86 1.52 11.44
C ALA A 81 6.87 1.25 9.92
N THR A 82 6.23 2.10 9.11
CA THR A 82 6.32 1.99 7.63
C THR A 82 7.77 2.11 7.15
N ARG A 83 8.56 3.01 7.75
CA ARG A 83 9.97 3.22 7.38
C ARG A 83 10.84 2.02 7.72
N LEU A 84 10.60 1.37 8.86
CA LEU A 84 11.29 0.14 9.24
C LEU A 84 11.00 -0.98 8.22
N ASN A 85 9.72 -1.20 7.88
CA ASN A 85 9.34 -2.20 6.89
C ASN A 85 9.89 -1.88 5.49
N ALA A 86 9.83 -0.61 5.08
CA ALA A 86 10.37 -0.15 3.80
C ALA A 86 11.89 -0.34 3.73
N GLN A 87 12.61 -0.08 4.82
CA GLN A 87 14.05 -0.30 4.89
C GLN A 87 14.40 -1.79 4.74
N LEU A 88 13.62 -2.68 5.35
CA LEU A 88 13.77 -4.13 5.17
C LEU A 88 13.58 -4.53 3.70
N VAL A 89 12.48 -4.10 3.07
CA VAL A 89 12.21 -4.41 1.66
C VAL A 89 13.29 -3.83 0.74
N LYS A 90 13.72 -2.58 0.98
CA LYS A 90 14.83 -1.97 0.23
C LYS A 90 16.11 -2.78 0.34
N ALA A 91 16.43 -3.32 1.52
CA ALA A 91 17.63 -4.15 1.71
C ALA A 91 17.56 -5.45 0.88
N VAL A 92 16.40 -6.10 0.84
CA VAL A 92 16.14 -7.31 0.02
C VAL A 92 16.35 -7.05 -1.48
N PHE A 93 16.10 -5.82 -1.94
CA PHE A 93 16.27 -5.41 -3.35
C PHE A 93 17.42 -4.42 -3.56
N SER A 94 18.43 -4.40 -2.68
CA SER A 94 19.48 -3.37 -2.68
C SER A 94 20.28 -3.28 -3.98
N ASP A 95 20.40 -4.38 -4.72
CA ASP A 95 21.01 -4.48 -6.05
C ASP A 95 20.18 -3.85 -7.17
N LEU A 96 18.85 -3.77 -7.02
CA LEU A 96 17.92 -3.20 -8.00
C LEU A 96 17.36 -1.83 -7.58
N CYS A 97 17.55 -1.44 -6.33
CA CYS A 97 17.06 -0.21 -5.70
C CYS A 97 18.24 0.64 -5.16
N PRO A 98 18.95 1.37 -6.05
CA PRO A 98 20.09 2.20 -5.64
C PRO A 98 19.67 3.43 -4.82
N ASN A 99 18.44 3.91 -5.01
CA ASN A 99 17.90 5.02 -4.24
C ASN A 99 17.75 4.66 -2.75
N PRO A 100 17.88 5.64 -1.84
CA PRO A 100 17.42 5.47 -0.46
C PRO A 100 15.90 5.29 -0.43
N VAL A 101 15.37 4.85 0.71
CA VAL A 101 13.91 4.79 0.89
C VAL A 101 13.34 6.20 0.74
N VAL A 102 12.31 6.33 -0.09
CA VAL A 102 11.59 7.58 -0.29
C VAL A 102 10.67 7.83 0.89
N TYR A 103 10.90 8.92 1.61
CA TYR A 103 10.02 9.41 2.67
C TYR A 103 9.19 10.61 2.25
N ASP A 104 9.53 11.28 1.16
CA ASP A 104 8.71 12.35 0.57
C ASP A 104 8.44 12.01 -0.90
N PRO A 105 7.22 11.55 -1.24
CA PRO A 105 6.89 11.16 -2.61
C PRO A 105 6.89 12.35 -3.59
N THR A 106 6.90 13.60 -3.08
CA THR A 106 6.88 14.83 -3.88
C THR A 106 8.27 15.35 -4.25
N ALA A 107 9.33 14.82 -3.62
CA ALA A 107 10.70 15.28 -3.77
C ALA A 107 11.63 14.26 -4.46
N VAL A 108 11.08 13.26 -5.15
CA VAL A 108 11.88 12.23 -5.82
C VAL A 108 12.35 12.71 -7.20
N ASP A 109 13.61 13.11 -7.30
CA ASP A 109 14.13 13.66 -8.57
C ASP A 109 14.68 12.58 -9.52
N MET A 110 15.08 11.42 -8.99
CA MET A 110 15.70 10.35 -9.78
C MET A 110 15.13 8.98 -9.42
N PHE A 111 14.74 8.20 -10.44
CA PHE A 111 14.39 6.79 -10.32
C PHE A 111 15.53 5.92 -10.91
N GLY A 112 16.54 5.67 -10.08
CA GLY A 112 17.65 4.78 -10.40
C GLY A 112 17.26 3.31 -10.28
N GLY A 113 17.93 2.44 -11.05
CA GLY A 113 17.67 0.99 -11.03
C GLY A 113 16.29 0.61 -11.57
N GLN A 114 15.80 -0.59 -11.26
CA GLN A 114 14.45 -1.04 -11.65
C GLN A 114 13.41 -0.87 -10.53
N ILE A 115 13.86 -0.68 -9.29
CA ILE A 115 13.01 -0.61 -8.11
C ILE A 115 13.20 0.71 -7.38
N LEU A 116 12.08 1.31 -6.95
CA LEU A 116 12.04 2.41 -5.99
C LEU A 116 11.19 1.97 -4.80
N VAL A 117 11.71 2.09 -3.58
CA VAL A 117 10.98 1.77 -2.35
C VAL A 117 10.62 3.05 -1.61
N ALA A 118 9.38 3.17 -1.18
CA ALA A 118 8.86 4.28 -0.39
C ALA A 118 8.20 3.80 0.90
N ALA A 119 8.09 4.72 1.85
CA ALA A 119 7.38 4.55 3.11
C ALA A 119 6.31 5.65 3.27
N GLY A 120 5.60 5.66 4.40
CA GLY A 120 4.68 6.73 4.74
C GLY A 120 5.38 8.09 4.85
N TRP A 121 4.71 9.12 4.34
CA TRP A 121 5.28 10.47 4.25
C TRP A 121 5.22 11.27 5.56
N LYS A 122 4.05 11.81 5.88
CA LYS A 122 3.81 12.76 6.98
C LYS A 122 2.38 12.60 7.53
N PRO A 123 2.08 13.12 8.74
CA PRO A 123 0.75 13.06 9.31
C PRO A 123 -0.36 13.55 8.38
N GLY A 124 -1.52 12.90 8.46
CA GLY A 124 -2.65 13.15 7.56
C GLY A 124 -2.64 12.36 6.24
N PHE A 125 -1.61 11.53 5.99
CA PHE A 125 -1.45 10.79 4.74
C PHE A 125 -1.27 9.30 4.98
N SER A 126 -1.97 8.48 4.18
CA SER A 126 -1.77 7.04 4.12
C SER A 126 -0.75 6.64 3.06
N THR A 127 -0.24 5.42 3.18
CA THR A 127 0.64 4.84 2.15
C THR A 127 -0.06 4.65 0.81
N ASP A 128 -1.39 4.50 0.79
CA ASP A 128 -2.17 4.46 -0.44
C ASP A 128 -2.14 5.81 -1.18
N ASN A 129 -2.24 6.91 -0.44
CA ASN A 129 -2.09 8.24 -1.03
C ASN A 129 -0.66 8.44 -1.57
N ASP A 130 0.35 8.01 -0.81
CA ASP A 130 1.75 8.10 -1.25
C ASP A 130 2.02 7.27 -2.51
N ALA A 131 1.36 6.10 -2.66
CA ALA A 131 1.40 5.29 -3.87
C ALA A 131 0.80 6.02 -5.07
N VAL A 132 -0.35 6.68 -4.90
CA VAL A 132 -0.97 7.48 -5.97
C VAL A 132 -0.09 8.68 -6.35
N LEU A 133 0.51 9.38 -5.38
CA LEU A 133 1.45 10.48 -5.63
C LEU A 133 2.65 10.03 -6.49
N LEU A 134 3.23 8.88 -6.16
CA LEU A 134 4.35 8.33 -6.93
C LEU A 134 3.91 7.83 -8.30
N ALA A 135 2.71 7.26 -8.42
CA ALA A 135 2.13 6.90 -9.71
C ALA A 135 1.97 8.13 -10.60
N GLU A 136 1.39 9.23 -10.11
CA GLU A 136 1.28 10.49 -10.86
C GLU A 136 2.67 10.99 -11.29
N ARG A 137 3.60 11.08 -10.33
CA ARG A 137 4.94 11.63 -10.56
C ARG A 137 5.71 10.88 -11.64
N PHE A 138 5.57 9.57 -11.69
CA PHE A 138 6.25 8.71 -12.66
C PHE A 138 5.34 8.21 -13.79
N SER A 139 4.20 8.87 -14.01
CA SER A 139 3.24 8.56 -15.09
C SER A 139 2.77 7.09 -15.11
N GLY A 140 2.67 6.47 -13.93
CA GLY A 140 2.07 5.17 -13.74
C GLY A 140 0.54 5.24 -13.88
N GLN A 141 -0.03 4.33 -14.65
CA GLN A 141 -1.48 4.27 -14.90
C GLN A 141 -2.22 3.24 -14.03
N LEU A 142 -1.47 2.49 -13.22
CA LEU A 142 -1.97 1.40 -12.39
C LEU A 142 -1.26 1.38 -11.04
N VAL A 143 -2.06 1.38 -9.98
CA VAL A 143 -1.63 1.03 -8.62
C VAL A 143 -2.23 -0.33 -8.28
N VAL A 144 -1.40 -1.29 -7.87
CA VAL A 144 -1.85 -2.57 -7.33
C VAL A 144 -1.76 -2.49 -5.81
N ASN A 145 -2.91 -2.45 -5.15
CA ASN A 145 -3.01 -2.51 -3.70
C ASN A 145 -3.06 -3.96 -3.22
N LEU A 146 -1.95 -4.40 -2.63
CA LEU A 146 -1.76 -5.73 -2.08
C LEU A 146 -2.03 -5.68 -0.58
N SER A 147 -3.15 -6.26 -0.16
CA SER A 147 -3.57 -6.28 1.24
C SER A 147 -3.87 -7.69 1.73
N ASN A 148 -4.34 -7.83 2.97
CA ASN A 148 -4.87 -9.08 3.50
C ASN A 148 -6.31 -9.38 3.04
N ILE A 149 -6.91 -8.51 2.22
CA ILE A 149 -8.25 -8.66 1.67
C ILE A 149 -8.14 -8.94 0.17
N ALA A 150 -8.85 -9.96 -0.31
CA ALA A 150 -8.77 -10.38 -1.71
C ALA A 150 -9.61 -9.53 -2.67
N LYS A 151 -10.73 -8.97 -2.20
CA LYS A 151 -11.68 -8.17 -3.00
C LYS A 151 -12.29 -7.05 -2.18
N VAL A 152 -12.71 -5.99 -2.84
CA VAL A 152 -13.65 -5.01 -2.28
C VAL A 152 -15.02 -5.67 -2.18
N TYR A 153 -15.74 -5.35 -1.11
CA TYR A 153 -17.10 -5.82 -0.88
C TYR A 153 -18.07 -4.64 -0.88
N THR A 154 -19.35 -4.91 -1.13
CA THR A 154 -20.42 -3.91 -1.07
C THR A 154 -20.59 -3.27 0.31
N ASP A 155 -20.14 -3.97 1.36
CA ASP A 155 -20.13 -3.54 2.76
C ASP A 155 -19.02 -4.32 3.51
N ASP A 156 -18.76 -4.04 4.79
CA ASP A 156 -17.80 -4.79 5.61
C ASP A 156 -18.30 -6.23 5.85
N PRO A 157 -17.67 -7.27 5.25
CA PRO A 157 -18.13 -8.65 5.37
C PRO A 157 -17.99 -9.21 6.79
N LYS A 158 -17.24 -8.55 7.68
CA LYS A 158 -17.16 -8.93 9.09
C LYS A 158 -18.37 -8.46 9.91
N LYS A 159 -19.08 -7.44 9.42
CA LYS A 159 -20.24 -6.84 10.10
C LYS A 159 -21.54 -7.20 9.40
N ASN A 160 -21.51 -7.32 8.08
CA ASN A 160 -22.66 -7.60 7.25
C ASN A 160 -22.44 -8.89 6.45
N PRO A 161 -23.09 -10.02 6.80
CA PRO A 161 -22.93 -11.29 6.09
C PRO A 161 -23.49 -11.24 4.65
N GLU A 162 -24.35 -10.28 4.32
CA GLU A 162 -24.89 -10.08 2.97
C GLU A 162 -23.93 -9.30 2.05
N ALA A 163 -22.75 -8.90 2.55
CA ALA A 163 -21.75 -8.20 1.76
C ALA A 163 -21.26 -9.08 0.59
N LYS A 164 -21.36 -8.56 -0.63
CA LYS A 164 -20.98 -9.29 -1.85
C LYS A 164 -19.64 -8.82 -2.37
N PRO A 165 -18.77 -9.73 -2.87
CA PRO A 165 -17.52 -9.34 -3.50
C PRO A 165 -17.78 -8.62 -4.82
N ILE A 166 -16.89 -7.69 -5.17
CA ILE A 166 -16.98 -6.86 -6.37
C ILE A 166 -15.77 -7.11 -7.25
N ASP A 167 -15.98 -7.41 -8.53
CA ASP A 167 -14.87 -7.65 -9.49
C ASP A 167 -14.42 -6.36 -10.18
N LYS A 168 -15.37 -5.47 -10.48
CA LYS A 168 -15.13 -4.18 -11.12
C LYS A 168 -16.06 -3.12 -10.54
N ILE A 169 -15.55 -1.92 -10.29
CA ILE A 169 -16.32 -0.80 -9.76
C ILE A 169 -15.79 0.53 -10.32
N SER A 170 -16.70 1.47 -10.60
CA SER A 170 -16.28 2.83 -10.97
C SER A 170 -15.73 3.58 -9.75
N TRP A 171 -14.98 4.65 -9.99
CA TRP A 171 -14.52 5.51 -8.90
C TRP A 171 -15.67 6.10 -8.08
N GLU A 172 -16.75 6.54 -8.72
CA GLU A 172 -17.93 7.09 -8.03
C GLU A 172 -18.59 6.02 -7.15
N GLY A 173 -18.67 4.77 -7.64
CA GLY A 173 -19.19 3.65 -6.86
C GLY A 173 -18.30 3.34 -5.66
N PHE A 174 -16.99 3.31 -5.85
CA PHE A 174 -16.04 3.01 -4.79
C PHE A 174 -15.99 4.08 -3.70
N ILE A 175 -15.98 5.36 -4.09
CA ILE A 175 -15.99 6.50 -3.15
C ILE A 175 -17.25 6.50 -2.28
N LYS A 176 -18.40 6.06 -2.80
CA LYS A 176 -19.62 5.89 -1.98
C LYS A 176 -19.45 4.84 -0.87
N ILE A 177 -18.62 3.82 -1.08
CA ILE A 177 -18.35 2.76 -0.09
C ILE A 177 -17.36 3.27 0.97
N VAL A 178 -16.25 3.89 0.55
CA VAL A 178 -15.16 4.27 1.48
C VAL A 178 -15.35 5.65 2.14
N GLY A 179 -16.27 6.46 1.60
CA GLY A 179 -16.50 7.84 1.99
C GLY A 179 -15.47 8.80 1.40
N THR A 180 -15.38 10.00 1.98
CA THR A 180 -14.49 11.08 1.50
C THR A 180 -13.50 11.56 2.55
N GLU A 181 -13.58 11.05 3.78
CA GLU A 181 -12.75 11.49 4.90
C GLU A 181 -11.81 10.38 5.35
N TRP A 182 -10.57 10.77 5.61
CA TRP A 182 -9.54 9.92 6.19
C TRP A 182 -9.38 10.20 7.69
N VAL A 183 -9.18 9.14 8.47
CA VAL A 183 -8.78 9.22 9.88
C VAL A 183 -7.69 8.17 10.15
N PRO A 184 -6.74 8.44 11.07
CA PRO A 184 -5.68 7.50 11.41
C PRO A 184 -6.22 6.12 11.82
N GLY A 185 -5.73 5.06 11.17
CA GLY A 185 -6.13 3.68 11.46
C GLY A 185 -7.49 3.26 10.90
N LYS A 186 -8.14 4.09 10.07
CA LYS A 186 -9.37 3.70 9.35
C LYS A 186 -9.13 2.42 8.55
N ASN A 187 -10.00 1.44 8.71
CA ASN A 187 -9.95 0.19 7.96
C ASN A 187 -10.84 0.30 6.72
N THR A 188 -10.29 0.82 5.63
CA THR A 188 -10.92 0.80 4.30
C THR A 188 -10.09 -0.03 3.34
N PRO A 189 -10.70 -0.63 2.30
CA PRO A 189 -9.96 -1.40 1.28
C PRO A 189 -8.92 -0.56 0.53
N PHE A 190 -9.18 0.74 0.37
CA PHE A 190 -8.25 1.74 -0.16
C PHE A 190 -8.62 3.09 0.46
N ASP A 191 -7.65 3.98 0.58
CA ASP A 191 -7.83 5.29 1.22
C ASP A 191 -8.81 6.21 0.45
N PRO A 192 -9.78 6.87 1.13
CA PRO A 192 -10.72 7.81 0.51
C PRO A 192 -10.11 9.00 -0.24
N ILE A 193 -9.07 9.63 0.32
CA ILE A 193 -8.37 10.76 -0.26
C ILE A 193 -7.54 10.29 -1.46
N ALA A 194 -6.84 9.16 -1.32
CA ALA A 194 -6.13 8.51 -2.42
C ALA A 194 -7.08 8.12 -3.56
N SER A 195 -8.29 7.67 -3.23
CA SER A 195 -9.33 7.31 -4.21
C SER A 195 -9.76 8.52 -5.05
N GLN A 196 -10.07 9.64 -4.39
CA GLN A 196 -10.41 10.88 -5.09
C GLN A 196 -9.26 11.38 -5.97
N ARG A 197 -8.01 11.22 -5.49
CA ARG A 197 -6.82 11.61 -6.25
C ARG A 197 -6.60 10.72 -7.46
N ALA A 198 -6.68 9.40 -7.29
CA ALA A 198 -6.54 8.43 -8.37
C ALA A 198 -7.62 8.62 -9.44
N GLN A 199 -8.87 8.90 -9.04
CA GLN A 199 -9.95 9.27 -9.96
C GLN A 199 -9.57 10.49 -10.80
N LYS A 200 -9.14 11.59 -10.16
CA LYS A 200 -8.75 12.83 -10.87
C LYS A 200 -7.57 12.64 -11.81
N ALA A 201 -6.64 11.75 -11.44
CA ALA A 201 -5.46 11.43 -12.23
C ALA A 201 -5.71 10.39 -13.34
N GLY A 202 -6.88 9.77 -13.40
CA GLY A 202 -7.18 8.68 -14.34
C GLY A 202 -6.36 7.41 -14.06
N ILE A 203 -5.90 7.23 -12.83
CA ILE A 203 -5.13 6.06 -12.39
C ILE A 203 -6.13 4.97 -11.99
N ARG A 204 -5.94 3.74 -12.50
CA ARG A 204 -6.72 2.57 -12.05
C ARG A 204 -6.10 1.96 -10.81
N VAL A 205 -6.93 1.38 -9.95
CA VAL A 205 -6.47 0.61 -8.79
C VAL A 205 -6.91 -0.84 -8.92
N ILE A 206 -6.02 -1.78 -8.63
CA ILE A 206 -6.36 -3.19 -8.44
C ILE A 206 -6.20 -3.53 -6.97
N CYS A 207 -7.28 -3.88 -6.29
CA CYS A 207 -7.21 -4.46 -4.95
C CYS A 207 -7.11 -5.98 -5.04
N ALA A 208 -6.09 -6.57 -4.43
CA ALA A 208 -5.86 -8.01 -4.46
C ALA A 208 -5.21 -8.53 -3.17
N ALA A 209 -5.31 -9.85 -2.96
CA ALA A 209 -4.66 -10.52 -1.84
C ALA A 209 -3.14 -10.55 -2.06
N GLY A 210 -2.39 -9.89 -1.18
CA GLY A 210 -0.94 -9.74 -1.35
C GLY A 210 -0.13 -11.02 -1.14
N LYS A 211 -0.65 -11.99 -0.38
CA LYS A 211 0.02 -13.29 -0.18
C LYS A 211 -0.18 -14.27 -1.33
N ASP A 212 -1.06 -13.96 -2.29
CA ASP A 212 -1.27 -14.76 -3.48
C ASP A 212 -0.28 -14.34 -4.58
N ILE A 213 0.90 -14.96 -4.58
CA ILE A 213 2.03 -14.59 -5.44
C ILE A 213 1.74 -14.90 -6.91
N GLU A 214 1.09 -16.03 -7.20
CA GLU A 214 0.67 -16.38 -8.56
C GLU A 214 -0.30 -15.32 -9.12
N ASN A 215 -1.25 -14.88 -8.29
CA ASN A 215 -2.18 -13.82 -8.67
C ASN A 215 -1.48 -12.47 -8.91
N LEU A 216 -0.47 -12.12 -8.10
CA LEU A 216 0.37 -10.95 -8.35
C LEU A 216 1.07 -11.05 -9.72
N GLU A 217 1.66 -12.19 -10.05
CA GLU A 217 2.29 -12.39 -11.36
C GLU A 217 1.28 -12.25 -12.50
N ASN A 218 0.06 -12.76 -12.32
CA ASN A 218 -1.01 -12.58 -13.31
C ASN A 218 -1.37 -11.10 -13.50
N ILE A 219 -1.53 -10.34 -12.42
CA ILE A 219 -1.78 -8.88 -12.47
C ILE A 219 -0.65 -8.15 -13.21
N LEU A 220 0.60 -8.43 -12.83
CA LEU A 220 1.78 -7.77 -13.41
C LEU A 220 2.00 -8.09 -14.89
N ASN A 221 1.49 -9.21 -15.38
CA ASN A 221 1.56 -9.62 -16.78
C ASN A 221 0.27 -9.35 -17.57
N GLY A 222 -0.74 -8.71 -16.96
CA GLY A 222 -2.02 -8.40 -17.62
C GLY A 222 -2.85 -9.64 -17.97
N LYS A 223 -2.68 -10.74 -17.23
CA LYS A 223 -3.46 -11.98 -17.36
C LYS A 223 -4.72 -11.92 -16.49
N ASP A 224 -5.59 -12.91 -16.62
CA ASP A 224 -6.74 -13.09 -15.73
C ASP A 224 -6.30 -13.24 -14.27
N PHE A 225 -6.96 -12.53 -13.37
CA PHE A 225 -6.61 -12.47 -11.96
C PHE A 225 -7.85 -12.39 -11.06
N LYS A 226 -7.65 -12.66 -9.78
CA LYS A 226 -8.64 -12.50 -8.71
C LYS A 226 -8.40 -11.19 -7.97
N GLY A 227 -9.39 -10.31 -7.98
CA GLY A 227 -9.30 -9.02 -7.29
C GLY A 227 -10.47 -8.12 -7.66
N THR A 228 -10.34 -6.84 -7.33
CA THR A 228 -11.26 -5.79 -7.76
C THR A 228 -10.52 -4.76 -8.59
N VAL A 229 -11.03 -4.44 -9.78
CA VAL A 229 -10.60 -3.27 -10.55
C VAL A 229 -11.44 -2.06 -10.15
N ILE A 230 -10.78 -0.95 -9.82
CA ILE A 230 -11.40 0.34 -9.52
C ILE A 230 -10.97 1.35 -10.60
N GLY A 231 -11.95 2.02 -11.20
CA GLY A 231 -11.77 3.07 -12.20
C GLY A 231 -12.20 2.70 -13.61
#